data_AF-A0AA89AMP5-F1
#
_entry.id   AF-A0AA89AMP5-F1
#
_cell.length_a   1.000
_cell.length_b   1.000
_cell.length_c   1.000
_cell.angle_alpha   90.00
_cell.angle_beta   90.00
_cell.angle_gamma   90.00
#
_symmetry.space_group_name_H-M   'P 1'
#
loop_
_entity.id
_entity.type
_entity.pdbx_description
1 polymer ?
#
loop_
_entity_poly.entity_id
_entity_poly.type
_entity_poly.pdbx_seq_one_letter_code
_entity_poly.pdbx_strand_id
1 'polypeptide(L)'
;MDSLRVSALALASFLFVLPAVHSWGVDGHLTICRIAQARLSAAAADAVKKLLPESAENDLGSVCSWADHVKFHYRWSPPLHYIDTPDNLCTYQYDRDCKDENGVKDRCVAGAINNYTSQLLTHGNSASQCNPSSHPIYN
;
A
#
# COMPACT_ATOMS: atom_id res chain seq x y z
N MET A 1 -31.20 -35.92 -11.57
CA MET A 1 -31.11 -34.61 -12.26
C MET A 1 -31.69 -33.49 -11.40
N ASP A 2 -32.74 -33.72 -10.61
CA ASP A 2 -33.39 -32.67 -9.81
C ASP A 2 -32.56 -32.18 -8.61
N SER A 3 -31.86 -33.08 -7.91
CA SER A 3 -30.96 -32.70 -6.80
C SER A 3 -29.79 -31.81 -7.26
N LEU A 4 -29.28 -32.02 -8.47
CA LEU A 4 -28.21 -31.19 -9.04
C LEU A 4 -28.72 -29.79 -9.39
N ARG A 5 -29.97 -29.68 -9.87
CA ARG A 5 -30.63 -28.39 -10.17
C ARG A 5 -30.95 -27.60 -8.90
N VAL A 6 -31.45 -28.27 -7.86
CA VAL A 6 -31.71 -27.62 -6.56
C VAL A 6 -30.41 -27.12 -5.92
N SER A 7 -29.35 -27.93 -5.98
CA SER A 7 -28.03 -27.54 -5.46
C SER A 7 -27.43 -26.34 -6.22
N ALA A 8 -27.55 -26.33 -7.56
CA ALA A 8 -27.09 -25.22 -8.39
C ALA A 8 -27.87 -23.92 -8.12
N LEU A 9 -29.19 -23.99 -7.93
CA LEU A 9 -30.02 -22.83 -7.60
C LEU A 9 -29.72 -22.28 -6.19
N ALA A 10 -29.47 -23.17 -5.22
CA ALA A 10 -29.08 -22.77 -3.87
C ALA A 10 -27.71 -22.08 -3.86
N LEU A 11 -26.73 -22.61 -4.60
CA LEU A 11 -25.39 -22.01 -4.71
C LEU A 11 -25.43 -20.65 -5.44
N ALA A 12 -26.21 -20.55 -6.52
CA ALA A 12 -26.41 -19.30 -7.24
C ALA A 12 -27.08 -18.24 -6.35
N SER A 13 -28.11 -18.62 -5.58
CA SER A 13 -28.78 -17.71 -4.63
C SER A 13 -27.83 -17.24 -3.52
N PHE A 14 -26.95 -18.11 -3.02
CA PHE A 14 -25.98 -17.78 -1.98
C PHE A 14 -24.95 -16.72 -2.45
N LEU A 15 -24.55 -16.76 -3.72
CA LEU A 15 -23.63 -15.77 -4.30
C LEU A 15 -24.22 -14.34 -4.34
N PHE A 16 -25.54 -14.19 -4.43
CA PHE A 16 -26.21 -12.87 -4.42
C PHE A 16 -26.37 -12.26 -3.01
N VAL A 17 -26.14 -13.04 -1.95
CA VAL A 17 -26.24 -12.55 -0.55
C VAL A 17 -24.90 -12.02 -0.05
N LEU A 18 -23.80 -12.29 -0.77
CA LEU A 18 -22.47 -11.79 -0.39
C LEU A 18 -22.34 -10.30 -0.73
N PRO A 19 -21.93 -9.45 0.22
CA PRO A 19 -21.64 -8.05 -0.08
C PRO A 19 -20.50 -7.96 -1.08
N ALA A 20 -20.66 -7.13 -2.11
CA ALA A 20 -19.58 -6.82 -3.03
C ALA A 20 -18.51 -6.04 -2.27
N VAL A 21 -17.35 -6.66 -2.06
CA VAL A 21 -16.20 -6.01 -1.44
C VAL A 21 -15.36 -5.38 -2.55
N HIS A 22 -15.25 -4.05 -2.56
CA HIS A 22 -14.42 -3.34 -3.52
C HIS A 22 -13.00 -3.22 -2.97
N SER A 23 -12.14 -4.17 -3.32
CA SER A 23 -10.71 -4.14 -3.03
C SER A 23 -9.89 -3.88 -4.29
N TRP A 24 -8.70 -3.31 -4.13
CA TRP A 24 -7.75 -3.16 -5.21
C TRP A 24 -6.90 -4.42 -5.35
N GLY A 25 -6.79 -4.94 -6.58
CA GLY A 25 -5.76 -5.89 -6.98
C GLY A 25 -4.70 -5.20 -7.83
N VAL A 26 -3.97 -5.98 -8.64
CA VAL A 26 -2.93 -5.46 -9.53
C VAL A 26 -3.43 -4.32 -10.42
N ASP A 27 -4.58 -4.49 -11.06
CA ASP A 27 -5.18 -3.49 -11.94
C ASP A 27 -5.57 -2.20 -11.20
N GLY A 28 -6.00 -2.35 -9.95
CA GLY A 28 -6.36 -1.24 -9.09
C GLY A 28 -5.17 -0.35 -8.76
N HIS A 29 -4.11 -0.97 -8.25
CA HIS A 29 -2.86 -0.29 -7.94
C HIS A 29 -2.24 0.36 -9.18
N LEU A 30 -2.21 -0.35 -10.31
CA LEU A 30 -1.72 0.17 -11.59
C LEU A 30 -2.52 1.41 -12.03
N THR A 31 -3.85 1.33 -11.97
CA THR A 31 -4.74 2.42 -12.40
C THR A 31 -4.54 3.66 -11.55
N ILE A 32 -4.54 3.53 -10.22
CA ILE A 32 -4.31 4.65 -9.29
C ILE A 32 -2.97 5.32 -9.57
N CYS A 33 -1.90 4.53 -9.74
CA CYS A 33 -0.57 5.06 -9.95
C CYS A 33 -0.39 5.76 -11.29
N ARG A 34 -0.99 5.27 -12.36
CA ARG A 34 -0.97 5.98 -13.66
C ARG A 34 -1.76 7.28 -13.62
N ILE A 35 -2.90 7.31 -12.92
CA ILE A 35 -3.68 8.55 -12.67
C ILE A 35 -2.83 9.56 -11.88
N ALA A 36 -2.12 9.10 -10.86
CA ALA A 36 -1.24 9.93 -10.03
C ALA A 36 -0.04 10.45 -10.82
N GLN A 37 0.63 9.59 -11.60
CA GLN A 37 1.79 9.97 -12.40
C GLN A 37 1.47 11.07 -13.41
N ALA A 38 0.29 11.01 -14.05
CA ALA A 38 -0.17 12.05 -14.97
C ALA A 38 -0.47 13.41 -14.29
N ARG A 39 -0.55 13.45 -12.95
CA ARG A 39 -0.85 14.65 -12.15
C ARG A 39 0.36 15.18 -11.38
N LEU A 40 1.53 14.58 -11.57
CA LEU A 40 2.74 15.05 -10.90
C LEU A 40 3.16 16.44 -11.42
N SER A 41 3.68 17.26 -10.52
CA SER A 41 4.44 18.45 -10.92
C SER A 41 5.72 18.02 -11.64
N ALA A 42 6.35 18.93 -12.40
CA ALA A 42 7.60 18.62 -13.10
C ALA A 42 8.70 18.12 -12.14
N ALA A 43 8.83 18.75 -10.97
CA ALA A 43 9.80 18.35 -9.95
C ALA A 43 9.51 16.94 -9.39
N ALA A 44 8.24 16.62 -9.12
CA ALA A 44 7.87 15.30 -8.62
C ALA A 44 8.01 14.21 -9.70
N ALA A 45 7.69 14.52 -10.96
CA ALA A 45 7.87 13.60 -12.08
C ALA A 45 9.35 13.25 -12.30
N ASP A 46 10.25 14.23 -12.20
CA ASP A 46 11.70 14.01 -12.29
C ASP A 46 12.21 13.17 -11.12
N ALA A 47 11.75 13.43 -9.89
CA ALA A 47 12.10 12.62 -8.72
C ALA A 47 11.62 11.16 -8.85
N VAL A 48 10.36 10.95 -9.28
CA VAL A 48 9.82 9.61 -9.52
C VAL A 48 10.63 8.89 -10.60
N LYS A 49 10.94 9.55 -11.72
CA LYS A 49 11.77 8.97 -12.79
C LYS A 49 13.15 8.53 -12.29
N LYS A 50 13.77 9.29 -11.38
CA LYS A 50 15.09 8.96 -10.79
C LYS A 50 15.03 7.79 -9.82
N LEU A 51 13.93 7.60 -9.11
CA LEU A 51 13.76 6.53 -8.12
C LEU A 51 13.29 5.22 -8.73
N LEU A 52 12.60 5.26 -9.87
CA LEU A 52 12.15 4.06 -10.56
C LEU A 52 13.34 3.27 -11.14
N PRO A 53 13.30 1.92 -11.09
CA PRO A 53 14.30 1.11 -11.78
C PRO A 53 14.16 1.23 -13.29
N GLU A 54 15.24 1.00 -14.04
CA GLU A 54 15.21 1.04 -15.52
C GLU A 54 14.15 0.11 -16.11
N SER A 55 13.95 -1.06 -15.48
CA SER A 55 12.93 -2.05 -15.91
C SER A 55 11.49 -1.56 -15.81
N ALA A 56 11.23 -0.47 -15.09
CA ALA A 56 9.90 0.14 -15.02
C ALA A 56 9.61 1.06 -16.22
N GLU A 57 10.61 1.38 -17.05
CA GLU A 57 10.47 2.22 -18.25
C GLU A 57 9.75 3.56 -17.98
N ASN A 58 10.00 4.16 -16.81
CA ASN A 58 9.33 5.37 -16.32
C ASN A 58 7.79 5.24 -16.22
N ASP A 59 7.24 4.04 -16.03
CA ASP A 59 5.83 3.79 -15.67
C ASP A 59 5.73 3.42 -14.19
N LEU A 60 5.27 4.37 -13.37
CA LEU A 60 5.05 4.15 -11.94
C LEU A 60 4.03 3.03 -11.69
N GLY A 61 3.01 2.91 -12.56
CA GLY A 61 1.98 1.90 -12.45
C GLY A 61 2.52 0.47 -12.53
N SER A 62 3.61 0.26 -13.29
CA SER A 62 4.24 -1.05 -13.46
C SER A 62 4.80 -1.64 -12.15
N VAL A 63 5.14 -0.79 -11.17
CA VAL A 63 5.72 -1.21 -9.89
C VAL A 63 4.78 -1.03 -8.71
N CYS A 64 3.58 -0.49 -8.89
CA CYS A 64 2.71 -0.16 -7.75
C CYS A 64 2.10 -1.36 -7.02
N SER A 65 2.17 -2.56 -7.60
CA SER A 65 1.82 -3.81 -6.90
C SER A 65 3.01 -4.48 -6.21
N TRP A 66 4.21 -3.88 -6.28
CA TRP A 66 5.43 -4.45 -5.69
C TRP A 66 5.29 -4.75 -4.20
N ALA A 67 4.64 -3.86 -3.44
CA ALA A 67 4.44 -4.03 -2.00
C ALA A 67 3.70 -5.35 -1.68
N ASP A 68 2.72 -5.73 -2.50
CA ASP A 68 1.98 -6.99 -2.34
C ASP A 68 2.83 -8.23 -2.65
N HIS A 69 3.78 -8.13 -3.58
CA HIS A 69 4.69 -9.22 -3.91
C HIS A 69 5.72 -9.46 -2.80
N VAL A 70 6.18 -8.41 -2.13
CA VAL A 70 7.25 -8.52 -1.13
C VAL A 70 6.76 -8.73 0.30
N LYS A 71 5.46 -8.64 0.59
CA LYS A 71 4.95 -8.71 1.99
C LYS A 71 5.26 -10.01 2.73
N PHE A 72 5.49 -11.11 2.01
CA PHE A 72 5.93 -12.37 2.61
C PHE A 72 7.45 -12.51 2.74
N HIS A 73 8.21 -11.72 1.98
CA HIS A 73 9.66 -11.59 2.13
C HIS A 73 10.00 -10.62 3.26
N TYR A 74 9.31 -9.48 3.32
CA TYR A 74 9.37 -8.50 4.39
C TYR A 74 8.22 -8.72 5.36
N ARG A 75 8.39 -9.69 6.27
CA ARG A 75 7.34 -10.12 7.21
C ARG A 75 6.78 -9.03 8.12
N TRP A 76 7.47 -7.90 8.23
CA TRP A 76 6.99 -6.74 8.97
C TRP A 76 5.98 -5.89 8.17
N SER A 77 5.85 -6.06 6.85
CA SER A 77 5.04 -5.19 6.00
C SER A 77 3.58 -5.61 5.80
N PRO A 78 3.10 -6.86 5.99
CA PRO A 78 1.69 -7.19 5.76
C PRO A 78 0.69 -6.30 6.52
N PRO A 79 0.87 -5.99 7.82
CA PRO A 79 -0.05 -5.10 8.55
C PRO A 79 -0.12 -3.68 7.98
N LEU A 80 0.89 -3.27 7.19
CA LEU A 80 0.94 -1.94 6.57
C LEU A 80 -0.01 -1.79 5.38
N HIS A 81 -0.72 -2.84 4.97
CA HIS A 81 -1.66 -2.80 3.85
C HIS A 81 -3.10 -2.49 4.27
N TYR A 82 -3.40 -2.48 5.57
CA TYR A 82 -4.77 -2.34 6.07
C TYR A 82 -4.83 -1.66 7.44
N ILE A 83 -6.06 -1.48 7.93
CA ILE A 83 -6.41 -1.08 9.31
C ILE A 83 -7.57 -1.96 9.73
N ASP A 84 -7.44 -2.63 10.86
CA ASP A 84 -8.56 -3.32 11.50
C ASP A 84 -9.27 -2.36 12.47
N THR A 85 -10.57 -2.18 12.29
CA THR A 85 -11.41 -1.39 13.19
C THR A 85 -12.32 -2.32 14.01
N PRO A 86 -12.73 -1.94 15.23
CA PRO A 86 -13.66 -2.74 16.02
C PRO A 86 -14.97 -3.03 15.26
N ASP A 87 -15.44 -4.27 15.38
CA ASP A 87 -16.70 -4.71 14.79
C ASP A 87 -17.86 -3.79 15.20
N ASN A 88 -18.75 -3.52 14.24
CA ASN A 88 -19.99 -2.73 14.43
C ASN A 88 -19.80 -1.27 14.85
N LEU A 89 -18.56 -0.78 14.96
CA LEU A 89 -18.31 0.59 15.39
C LEU A 89 -18.31 1.60 14.22
N CYS A 90 -18.03 1.14 13.00
CA CYS A 90 -18.05 1.93 11.75
C CYS A 90 -17.32 3.29 11.84
N THR A 91 -16.31 3.39 12.71
CA THR A 91 -15.46 4.57 12.85
C THR A 91 -14.01 4.16 12.90
N TYR A 92 -13.15 5.04 12.42
CA TYR A 92 -11.70 4.92 12.50
C TYR A 92 -11.14 5.96 13.47
N GLN A 93 -10.22 5.55 14.35
CA GLN A 93 -9.42 6.43 15.20
C GLN A 93 -7.97 5.96 15.20
N TYR A 94 -7.05 6.86 14.82
CA TYR A 94 -5.63 6.52 14.64
C TYR A 94 -5.02 5.82 15.87
N ASP A 95 -5.14 6.43 17.05
CA ASP A 95 -4.55 5.90 18.29
C ASP A 95 -5.12 4.54 18.72
N ARG A 96 -6.36 4.25 18.33
CA ARG A 96 -7.06 3.01 18.67
C ARG A 96 -6.75 1.89 17.68
N ASP A 97 -6.74 2.22 16.39
CA ASP A 97 -6.81 1.26 15.28
C ASP A 97 -5.49 1.12 14.52
N CYS A 98 -4.61 2.13 14.52
CA CYS A 98 -3.35 2.06 13.77
C CYS A 98 -2.28 1.29 14.54
N LYS A 99 -2.41 -0.03 14.54
CA LYS A 99 -1.47 -0.97 15.16
C LYS A 99 -1.53 -2.32 14.46
N ASP A 100 -0.49 -3.14 14.63
CA ASP A 100 -0.53 -4.54 14.19
C ASP A 100 -1.21 -5.45 15.22
N GLU A 101 -1.29 -6.75 14.91
CA GLU A 101 -1.89 -7.78 15.78
C GLU A 101 -1.23 -7.89 17.17
N ASN A 102 0.03 -7.49 17.29
CA ASN A 102 0.76 -7.47 18.57
C ASN A 102 0.59 -6.15 19.33
N GLY A 103 -0.23 -5.23 18.80
CA GLY A 103 -0.50 -3.92 19.40
C GLY A 103 0.63 -2.90 19.19
N VAL A 104 1.59 -3.17 18.30
CA VAL A 104 2.66 -2.22 18.01
C VAL A 104 2.08 -1.06 17.20
N LYS A 105 2.16 0.15 17.75
CA LYS A 105 1.61 1.38 17.16
C LYS A 105 2.22 1.69 15.80
N ASP A 106 1.47 2.47 15.01
CA ASP A 106 1.84 2.99 13.68
C ASP A 106 2.02 1.92 12.58
N ARG A 107 1.81 0.65 12.92
CA ARG A 107 1.93 -0.49 11.98
C ARG A 107 0.60 -0.80 11.32
N CYS A 108 0.10 0.19 10.59
CA CYS A 108 -1.10 0.12 9.75
C CYS A 108 -0.87 0.92 8.45
N VAL A 109 -1.81 0.88 7.50
CA VAL A 109 -1.66 1.65 6.23
C VAL A 109 -1.54 3.16 6.42
N ALA A 110 -2.26 3.76 7.38
CA ALA A 110 -2.14 5.20 7.66
C ALA A 110 -0.76 5.56 8.22
N GLY A 111 -0.23 4.74 9.15
CA GLY A 111 1.14 4.91 9.66
C GLY A 111 2.20 4.68 8.61
N ALA A 112 2.00 3.71 7.71
CA ALA A 112 2.90 3.46 6.59
C ALA A 112 2.98 4.66 5.63
N ILE A 113 1.84 5.27 5.28
CA ILE A 113 1.80 6.50 4.47
C ILE A 113 2.62 7.60 5.15
N ASN A 114 2.37 7.88 6.45
CA ASN A 114 3.12 8.88 7.20
C ASN A 114 4.64 8.61 7.20
N ASN A 115 5.04 7.35 7.43
CA ASN A 115 6.43 6.94 7.45
C ASN A 115 7.12 7.15 6.09
N TYR A 116 6.57 6.59 5.01
CA TYR A 116 7.20 6.68 3.69
C TYR A 116 7.13 8.09 3.09
N THR A 117 6.10 8.88 3.41
CA THR A 117 6.11 10.32 3.08
C THR A 117 7.25 11.03 3.80
N SER A 118 7.46 10.77 5.10
CA SER A 118 8.56 11.38 5.87
C SER A 118 9.94 11.01 5.30
N GLN A 119 10.13 9.74 4.91
CA GLN A 119 11.36 9.29 4.26
C GLN A 119 11.62 10.05 2.95
N LEU A 120 10.62 10.21 2.09
CA LEU A 120 10.76 10.96 0.83
C LEU A 120 11.06 12.46 1.05
N LEU A 121 10.49 13.07 2.09
CA LEU A 121 10.83 14.44 2.47
C LEU A 121 12.29 14.57 2.89
N THR A 122 12.82 13.59 3.63
CA THR A 122 14.25 13.59 3.99
C THR A 122 15.17 13.29 2.81
N HIS A 123 14.74 12.48 1.85
CA HIS A 123 15.52 12.17 0.65
C HIS A 123 15.87 13.44 -0.16
N GLY A 124 14.94 14.39 -0.27
CA GLY A 124 15.19 15.69 -0.92
C GLY A 124 16.22 16.56 -0.19
N ASN A 125 16.35 16.40 1.13
CA ASN A 125 17.30 17.14 1.97
C ASN A 125 18.70 16.49 2.02
N SER A 126 18.79 15.16 1.96
CA SER A 126 20.09 14.47 1.97
C SER A 126 20.89 14.71 0.69
N ALA A 127 20.22 14.88 -0.47
CA ALA A 127 20.88 15.27 -1.72
C ALA A 127 21.53 16.68 -1.66
N SER A 128 21.07 17.54 -0.74
CA SER A 128 21.68 18.86 -0.47
C SER A 128 22.71 18.84 0.68
N GLN A 129 22.89 17.69 1.35
CA GLN A 129 23.84 17.51 2.45
C GLN A 129 24.95 16.47 2.15
N CYS A 130 25.28 16.22 0.89
CA CYS A 130 26.55 15.57 0.55
C CYS A 130 27.72 16.54 0.81
N ASN A 131 28.06 16.76 2.08
CA ASN A 131 29.37 17.26 2.48
C ASN A 131 30.21 16.04 2.88
N PRO A 132 31.29 15.68 2.17
CA PRO A 132 32.03 14.42 2.37
C PRO A 132 32.89 14.39 3.64
N SER A 133 32.54 15.17 4.66
CA SER A 133 33.35 15.34 5.88
C SER A 133 32.49 15.34 7.14
N SER A 134 31.80 14.23 7.40
CA SER A 134 31.43 13.84 8.76
C SER A 134 31.05 12.36 8.83
N HIS A 135 31.99 11.52 9.28
CA HIS A 135 31.65 10.28 9.98
C HIS A 135 30.93 10.63 11.30
N PRO A 136 29.82 9.95 11.60
CA PRO A 136 29.72 9.23 12.87
C PRO A 136 29.10 7.83 12.63
N ILE A 137 29.81 6.72 12.88
CA ILE A 137 30.01 6.01 14.16
C ILE A 137 28.73 5.73 14.98
N TYR A 138 28.57 4.44 15.30
CA TYR A 138 27.88 3.76 16.42
C TYR A 138 26.58 3.03 16.03
N ASN A 139 26.62 1.68 16.05
CA ASN A 139 26.39 0.75 17.19
C ASN A 139 24.90 0.58 17.50
#